data_AF-A0AAU6WLC7-F1
#
_entry.id   AF-A0AAU6WLC7-F1
#
_cell.length_a   1.000
_cell.length_b   1.000
_cell.length_c   1.000
_cell.angle_alpha   90.00
_cell.angle_beta   90.00
_cell.angle_gamma   90.00
#
_symmetry.space_group_name_H-M   'P 1'
#
loop_
_entity.id
_entity.type
_entity.pdbx_description
1 polymer ?
#
loop_
_entity_poly.entity_id
_entity_poly.type
_entity_poly.pdbx_seq_one_letter_code
_entity_poly.pdbx_strand_id
1 'polypeptide(L)' 'MSDYPAGEWTEKWDALFWNFIHEHKDFFLKNPRLSMMVRTFEKMPEEKKKQHLKTAKEIVRGKG' A
#
# COMPACT_ATOMS: atom_id res chain seq x y z
N MET A 1 -11.67 14.30 -6.07
CA MET A 1 -11.88 12.84 -5.99
C MET A 1 -12.70 12.49 -7.21
N SER A 2 -12.11 11.77 -8.15
CA SER A 2 -12.63 11.56 -9.50
C SER A 2 -13.90 10.68 -9.51
N ASP A 3 -14.73 10.82 -10.56
CA ASP A 3 -15.95 10.02 -10.79
C ASP A 3 -15.67 8.59 -11.32
N TYR A 4 -14.50 8.01 -11.02
CA TYR A 4 -14.19 6.65 -11.45
C TYR A 4 -14.79 5.64 -10.46
N PRO A 5 -15.58 4.67 -10.94
CA PRO A 5 -16.12 3.62 -10.09
C PRO A 5 -14.99 2.75 -9.53
N ALA A 6 -15.19 2.24 -8.31
CA ALA A 6 -14.34 1.21 -7.74
C ALA A 6 -14.36 -0.04 -8.64
N GLY A 7 -13.21 -0.69 -8.80
CA GLY A 7 -13.05 -1.88 -9.62
C GLY A 7 -11.66 -2.49 -9.44
N GLU A 8 -11.29 -3.49 -10.24
CA GLU A 8 -10.02 -4.22 -10.15
C GLU A 8 -8.76 -3.36 -10.05
N TRP A 9 -8.80 -2.14 -10.60
CA TRP A 9 -7.70 -1.19 -10.53
C TRP A 9 -7.46 -0.65 -9.11
N THR A 10 -8.49 -0.58 -8.26
CA THR A 10 -8.35 -0.05 -6.89
C THR A 10 -7.53 -1.00 -6.03
N GLU A 11 -7.74 -2.32 -6.16
CA GLU A 11 -6.94 -3.31 -5.42
C GLU A 11 -5.47 -3.27 -5.83
N LYS A 12 -5.21 -3.14 -7.13
CA LYS A 12 -3.85 -3.01 -7.66
C LYS A 12 -3.18 -1.72 -7.16
N TRP A 13 -3.92 -0.61 -7.17
CA TRP A 13 -3.43 0.67 -6.70
C TRP A 13 -3.15 0.66 -5.19
N ASP A 14 -4.09 0.15 -4.39
CA ASP A 14 -3.93 0.00 -2.94
C ASP A 14 -2.71 -0.88 -2.61
N ALA A 15 -2.54 -2.00 -3.32
CA ALA A 15 -1.38 -2.85 -3.14
C ALA A 15 -0.06 -2.09 -3.38
N LEU A 16 0.04 -1.36 -4.51
CA LEU A 16 1.23 -0.56 -4.82
C LEU A 16 1.47 0.55 -3.79
N PHE A 17 0.42 1.26 -3.39
CA PHE A 17 0.50 2.33 -2.40
C PHE A 17 1.00 1.80 -1.05
N TRP A 18 0.37 0.74 -0.52
CA TRP A 18 0.75 0.19 0.78
C TRP A 18 2.12 -0.47 0.75
N ASN A 19 2.53 -1.09 -0.36
CA ASN A 19 3.90 -1.59 -0.52
C ASN A 19 4.93 -0.45 -0.46
N PHE A 20 4.65 0.67 -1.14
CA PHE A 20 5.52 1.85 -1.09
C PHE A 20 5.63 2.45 0.32
N ILE A 21 4.50 2.58 1.03
CA ILE A 21 4.51 3.02 2.44
C ILE A 21 5.32 2.06 3.31
N HIS A 22 5.19 0.75 3.10
CA HIS A 22 5.91 -0.27 3.87
C HIS A 22 7.42 -0.24 3.60
N GLU A 23 7.85 -0.19 2.34
CA GLU A 23 9.26 -0.18 1.95
C GLU A 23 10.00 1.07 2.44
N HIS A 24 9.32 2.22 2.50
CA HIS A 24 9.90 3.48 2.94
C HIS A 24 9.41 3.94 4.33
N LYS A 25 8.94 3.01 5.16
CA LYS A 25 8.37 3.33 6.48
C LYS A 25 9.27 4.21 7.34
N ASP A 26 10.59 3.99 7.33
CA ASP A 26 11.55 4.74 8.15
C ASP A 26 11.66 6.21 7.71
N PHE A 27 11.42 6.49 6.43
CA PHE A 27 11.31 7.85 5.92
C PHE A 27 10.00 8.51 6.40
N PHE A 28 8.88 7.80 6.27
CA PHE A 28 7.56 8.34 6.64
C PHE A 28 7.38 8.52 8.15
N LEU A 29 8.00 7.68 8.98
CA LEU A 29 7.97 7.79 10.44
C LEU A 29 8.61 9.08 10.97
N LYS A 30 9.52 9.72 10.20
CA LYS A 30 10.17 10.97 10.58
C LYS A 30 9.26 12.20 10.48
N ASN A 31 8.12 12.11 9.77
CA ASN A 31 7.17 13.21 9.62
C ASN A 31 5.84 12.86 10.32
N PRO A 32 5.40 13.58 11.36
CA PRO A 32 4.19 13.27 12.12
C PRO A 32 2.92 13.12 11.28
N ARG A 33 2.80 13.86 10.16
CA ARG A 33 1.65 13.76 9.26
C ARG A 33 1.69 12.47 8.44
N LEU A 34 2.88 12.08 7.98
CA LEU A 34 3.06 10.90 7.14
C LEU A 34 3.19 9.61 7.95
N SER A 35 3.65 9.70 9.21
CA SER A 35 3.75 8.57 10.13
C SER A 35 2.38 7.95 10.40
N MET A 36 1.31 8.73 10.28
CA MET A 36 -0.06 8.21 10.38
C MET A 36 -0.35 7.16 9.30
N MET A 37 0.19 7.27 8.10
CA MET A 37 0.01 6.25 7.06
C MET A 37 0.68 4.94 7.45
N VAL A 38 1.90 5.00 7.99
CA VAL A 38 2.61 3.81 8.50
C VAL A 38 1.83 3.15 9.64
N ARG A 39 1.34 3.94 10.60
CA ARG A 39 0.54 3.43 11.72
C ARG A 39 -0.79 2.82 11.27
N THR A 40 -1.43 3.40 10.26
CA THR A 40 -2.64 2.84 9.66
C THR A 40 -2.35 1.49 9.02
N PHE A 41 -1.23 1.38 8.28
CA PHE A 41 -0.79 0.10 7.71
C PHE A 41 -0.54 -0.94 8.81
N GLU A 42 0.20 -0.60 9.87
CA GLU A 42 0.51 -1.52 10.97
C GLU A 42 -0.72 -2.09 11.68
N LYS A 43 -1.77 -1.27 11.82
CA LYS A 43 -3.05 -1.65 12.44
C LYS A 43 -3.94 -2.52 11.54
N MET A 44 -3.62 -2.68 10.26
CA MET A 44 -4.39 -3.56 9.39
C MET A 44 -4.23 -5.03 9.81
N PRO A 45 -5.25 -5.87 9.58
CA PRO A 45 -5.13 -7.31 9.76
C PRO A 45 -3.91 -7.86 9.03
N GLU A 46 -3.21 -8.80 9.66
CA GLU A 46 -1.98 -9.39 9.10
C GLU A 46 -2.20 -9.97 7.71
N GLU A 47 -3.34 -10.64 7.49
CA GLU A 47 -3.70 -11.21 6.20
C GLU A 47 -3.84 -10.13 5.11
N LYS A 48 -4.46 -9.00 5.45
CA LYS A 48 -4.64 -7.88 4.51
C LYS A 48 -3.30 -7.24 4.14
N LYS A 49 -2.40 -7.07 5.11
CA LYS A 49 -1.03 -6.57 4.83
C LYS A 49 -0.29 -7.51 3.89
N LYS A 50 -0.33 -8.82 4.17
CA LYS A 50 0.31 -9.83 3.32
C LYS A 50 -0.26 -9.83 1.91
N GLN A 51 -1.58 -9.70 1.77
CA GLN A 51 -2.23 -9.60 0.46
C GLN A 51 -1.73 -8.37 -0.32
N HIS A 52 -1.73 -7.17 0.26
CA HIS A 52 -1.22 -5.97 -0.41
C HIS A 52 0.25 -6.13 -0.85
N LEU A 53 1.12 -6.65 0.03
CA LEU A 53 2.55 -6.84 -0.28
C LEU A 53 2.75 -7.92 -1.35
N LYS A 54 1.97 -9.00 -1.35
CA LYS A 54 2.02 -10.05 -2.36
C LYS A 54 1.59 -9.50 -3.72
N THR A 55 0.41 -8.90 -3.80
CA THR A 55 -0.15 -8.32 -5.03
C THR A 55 0.79 -7.26 -5.62
N ALA A 56 1.36 -6.39 -4.79
CA ALA A 56 2.33 -5.39 -5.25
C ALA A 56 3.58 -6.02 -5.84
N LYS A 57 4.15 -7.06 -5.19
CA LYS A 57 5.31 -7.78 -5.71
C LYS A 57 5.01 -8.48 -7.03
N GLU A 58 3.83 -9.07 -7.19
CA GLU A 58 3.39 -9.68 -8.44
C GLU A 58 3.29 -8.64 -9.57
N ILE A 59 2.72 -7.45 -9.29
CA ILE A 59 2.64 -6.35 -10.26
C ILE A 59 4.02 -5.83 -10.65
N VAL A 60 4.92 -5.64 -9.67
CA VAL A 60 6.28 -5.11 -9.92
C VAL A 60 7.15 -6.13 -10.66
N ARG A 61 7.05 -7.42 -10.31
CA ARG A 61 7.76 -8.51 -11.01
C ARG A 61 7.19 -8.82 -12.39
N GLY A 62 5.89 -8.58 -12.60
CA GLY A 62 5.19 -8.77 -13.87
C GLY A 62 5.49 -7.72 -14.93
N LYS A 63 6.49 -6.86 -14.74
CA LYS A 63 7.06 -6.04 -15.82
C LYS A 63 8.00 -6.91 -16.68
N GLY A 64 7.40 -7.73 -17.54
CA GLY A 64 8.01 -8.36 -18.71
C GLY A 64 7.19 -8.02 -19.93
#